data_AF-A0A835JK64-F1
#
_entry.id   AF-A0A835JK64-F1
#
_cell.length_a   1.000
_cell.length_b   1.000
_cell.length_c   1.000
_cell.angle_alpha   90.00
_cell.angle_beta   90.00
_cell.angle_gamma   90.00
#
_symmetry.space_group_name_H-M   'P 1'
#
loop_
_entity.id
_entity.type
_entity.pdbx_description
1 polymer ?
#
loop_
_entity_poly.entity_id
_entity_poly.type
_entity_poly.pdbx_seq_one_letter_code
_entity_poly.pdbx_strand_id
1 'polypeptide(L)' 'MSLPEGIRSLKMLRELRIRDCPHLQRVCEKERGLDWPNIAHSPDIHIDETRGVMLSYTVDEQEEKEQLAM' A
#
# COMPACT_ATOMS: atom_id res chain seq x y z
N MET A 1 -8.55 7.25 13.89
CA MET A 1 -7.75 8.11 13.01
C MET A 1 -7.90 7.56 11.60
N SER A 2 -8.18 8.43 10.64
CA SER A 2 -8.29 8.12 9.22
C SER A 2 -7.29 8.95 8.44
N LEU A 3 -7.01 8.57 7.19
CA LEU A 3 -6.20 9.41 6.31
C LEU A 3 -6.95 10.70 5.94
N PRO A 4 -6.25 11.84 5.83
CA PRO A 4 -6.85 13.05 5.31
C PRO A 4 -7.22 12.89 3.83
N GLU A 5 -8.39 13.40 3.43
CA GLU A 5 -8.89 13.33 2.05
C GLU A 5 -7.93 13.95 1.03
N GLY A 6 -7.09 14.90 1.46
CA GLY A 6 -6.08 15.54 0.62
C GLY A 6 -5.07 14.57 0.02
N ILE A 7 -4.80 13.42 0.65
CA ILE A 7 -3.89 12.39 0.10
C ILE A 7 -4.40 11.85 -1.24
N ARG A 8 -5.72 11.72 -1.42
CA ARG A 8 -6.32 11.30 -2.70
C ARG A 8 -6.01 12.27 -3.85
N SER A 9 -5.75 13.54 -3.55
CA SER A 9 -5.43 14.54 -4.56
C SER A 9 -3.96 14.50 -5.03
N LEU A 10 -3.11 13.73 -4.33
CA LEU A 10 -1.69 13.57 -4.64
C LEU A 10 -1.48 12.55 -5.77
N LYS A 11 -2.00 12.85 -6.97
CA LYS A 11 -1.92 11.96 -8.15
C LYS A 11 -0.49 11.61 -8.60
N MET A 12 0.49 12.38 -8.16
CA MET A 12 1.91 12.17 -8.48
C MET A 12 2.68 11.52 -7.32
N LEU A 13 1.97 11.10 -6.26
CA LEU A 13 2.57 10.34 -5.17
C LEU A 13 3.09 9.02 -5.74
N ARG A 14 4.41 8.83 -5.67
CA ARG A 14 5.07 7.61 -6.14
C ARG A 14 5.15 6.57 -5.05
N GLU A 15 5.29 7.01 -3.82
CA GLU A 15 5.58 6.13 -2.69
C GLU A 15 4.84 6.60 -1.44
N LEU A 16 4.21 5.67 -0.75
CA LEU A 16 3.58 5.86 0.55
C LEU A 16 4.10 4.82 1.54
N ARG A 17 4.60 5.24 2.70
CA ARG A 17 5.01 4.33 3.79
C ARG A 17 4.24 4.61 5.07
N ILE A 18 3.59 3.59 5.62
CA ILE A 18 2.90 3.62 6.92
C ILE A 18 3.66 2.70 7.87
N ARG A 19 4.29 3.28 8.89
CA ARG A 19 5.15 2.56 9.86
C ARG A 19 4.78 2.93 11.28
N ASP A 20 4.86 1.96 12.20
CA ASP A 20 4.61 2.15 13.63
C ASP A 20 3.26 2.82 13.97
N CYS A 21 2.28 2.64 13.07
CA CYS A 21 0.96 3.24 13.17
C CYS A 21 -0.11 2.14 13.08
N PRO A 22 -0.31 1.33 14.14
CA PRO A 22 -1.17 0.14 14.09
C PRO A 22 -2.63 0.45 13.71
N HIS A 23 -3.12 1.64 14.06
CA HIS A 23 -4.43 2.10 13.59
C HIS A 23 -4.47 2.36 12.08
N LEU A 24 -3.47 3.08 11.55
CA LEU A 24 -3.39 3.38 10.11
C LEU A 24 -3.10 2.13 9.29
N GLN A 25 -2.25 1.23 9.77
CA GLN A 25 -1.98 -0.06 9.13
C GLN A 25 -3.26 -0.87 8.91
N ARG A 26 -4.16 -0.89 9.91
CA ARG A 26 -5.44 -1.60 9.81
C ARG A 26 -6.44 -0.90 8.88
N VAL A 27 -6.60 0.42 8.97
CA VAL A 27 -7.59 1.12 8.13
C VAL A 27 -7.09 1.31 6.69
N CYS A 28 -5.79 1.24 6.45
CA CYS A 28 -5.17 1.29 5.12
C CYS A 28 -4.81 -0.10 4.59
N GLU A 29 -5.24 -1.18 5.24
CA GLU A 29 -4.96 -2.56 4.81
C GLU A 29 -5.32 -2.75 3.33
N LYS A 30 -4.41 -3.38 2.56
CA LYS A 30 -4.61 -3.60 1.13
C LYS A 30 -5.95 -4.30 0.87
N GLU A 31 -6.77 -3.72 0.00
CA GLU A 31 -8.11 -4.17 -0.43
C GLU A 31 -9.20 -4.25 0.65
N ARG A 32 -8.84 -4.34 1.93
CA ARG A 32 -9.77 -4.54 3.06
C ARG A 32 -9.94 -3.29 3.91
N GLY A 33 -8.96 -2.39 3.88
CA GLY A 33 -8.93 -1.16 4.64
C GLY A 33 -9.92 -0.13 4.10
N LEU A 34 -10.65 0.51 5.00
CA LEU A 34 -11.59 1.59 4.67
C LEU A 34 -10.94 2.74 3.89
N ASP A 35 -9.68 3.04 4.21
CA ASP A 35 -8.89 4.11 3.59
C ASP A 35 -8.04 3.63 2.40
N TRP A 36 -8.05 2.33 2.06
CA TRP A 36 -7.32 1.79 0.90
C TRP A 36 -7.65 2.54 -0.42
N PRO A 37 -8.91 2.86 -0.74
CA PRO A 37 -9.25 3.58 -1.96
C PRO A 37 -8.67 5.00 -2.03
N ASN A 38 -8.28 5.58 -0.89
CA ASN A 38 -7.65 6.91 -0.85
C ASN A 38 -6.18 6.86 -1.29
N ILE A 39 -5.53 5.70 -1.17
CA ILE A 39 -4.09 5.54 -1.43
C ILE A 39 -3.77 4.60 -2.58
N ALA A 40 -4.72 3.78 -3.02
CA ALA A 40 -4.56 2.78 -4.09
C ALA A 40 -4.11 3.33 -5.47
N HIS A 41 -4.07 4.65 -5.63
CA HIS A 41 -3.55 5.31 -6.83
C HIS A 41 -2.01 5.47 -6.84
N SER A 42 -1.36 5.30 -5.67
CA SER A 42 0.10 5.32 -5.56
C SER A 42 0.68 4.01 -6.09
N PRO A 43 1.73 4.04 -6.94
CA PRO A 43 2.32 2.83 -7.49
C PRO A 43 3.09 2.02 -6.44
N ASP A 44 3.62 2.68 -5.41
CA ASP A 44 4.35 2.02 -4.34
C ASP A 44 3.73 2.35 -2.97
N ILE A 45 3.28 1.32 -2.24
CA ILE A 45 2.62 1.44 -0.94
C ILE A 45 3.18 0.38 0.01
N HIS A 46 3.86 0.83 1.06
CA HIS A 46 4.42 -0.01 2.12
C HIS A 46 3.67 0.21 3.43
N ILE A 47 3.15 -0.87 4.02
CA ILE A 47 2.46 -0.85 5.32
C ILE A 47 3.20 -1.84 6.22
N ASP A 48 4.15 -1.32 7.00
CA ASP A 48 5.00 -2.16 7.86
C ASP A 48 4.22 -2.48 9.13
N GLU A 49 3.71 -3.71 9.27
CA GLU A 49 3.03 -4.13 10.50
C GLU A 49 4.02 -4.16 11.69
N THR A 50 3.67 -3.49 12.79
CA THR A 50 4.55 -3.29 13.96
C THR A 50 4.86 -4.58 14.76
N ARG A 51 4.62 -5.77 14.19
CA ARG A 51 4.95 -7.05 14.82
C ARG A 51 5.60 -7.98 13.82
N GLY A 52 6.86 -7.66 13.49
CA GLY A 52 7.90 -8.63 13.21
C GLY A 52 7.62 -9.63 12.08
N VAL A 53 7.47 -9.15 10.84
CA VAL A 53 8.16 -9.71 9.67
C VAL A 53 8.23 -8.59 8.65
N MET A 54 9.40 -8.39 8.01
CA MET A 54 9.53 -7.52 6.85
C MET A 54 8.73 -8.17 5.71
N LEU A 55 7.45 -7.84 5.58
CA LEU A 55 6.67 -8.20 4.40
C LEU A 55 6.97 -7.16 3.32
N SER A 56 8.14 -7.30 2.69
CA SER A 56 8.41 -6.63 1.42
C SER A 56 7.52 -7.27 0.35
N TYR A 57 6.27 -6.83 0.26
CA TYR A 57 5.43 -7.14 -0.89
C TYR A 57 5.43 -5.93 -1.82
N THR A 58 6.48 -5.83 -2.63
CA THR A 58 6.35 -5.22 -3.95
C THR A 58 5.40 -6.11 -4.74
N VAL A 59 4.14 -5.68 -4.89
CA VAL A 59 3.37 -6.14 -6.06
C VAL A 59 3.82 -5.25 -7.21
N ASP A 60 5.06 -5.46 -7.64
CA ASP A 60 5.45 -5.11 -8.99
C ASP A 60 4.78 -6.14 -9.90
N GLU A 61 4.10 -5.67 -10.93
CA GLU A 61 3.43 -6.44 -11.98
C GLU A 61 4.39 -7.33 -12.81
N GLN A 62 5.50 -7.82 -12.25
CA GLN A 62 6.56 -8.51 -12.99
C GLN A 62 6.41 -10.05 -13.01
N GLU A 63 5.63 -10.67 -12.12
CA GLU A 63 5.58 -12.15 -12.01
C GLU A 63 4.59 -12.83 -12.99
N GLU A 64 3.69 -12.10 -13.65
CA GLU A 64 2.82 -12.68 -14.70
C GLU A 64 3.46 -12.72 -16.10
N LYS A 65 4.58 -12.03 -16.34
CA LYS A 65 5.15 -11.89 -17.70
C LYS A 65 6.06 -13.05 -18.10
N GLU A 66 6.60 -13.81 -17.14
CA GLU A 66 7.53 -14.92 -17.41
C GLU A 66 6.84 -16.29 -17.61
N GLN A 67 5.54 -16.42 -17.30
CA GLN A 67 4.81 -17.68 -17.53
C GLN A 67 4.26 -17.85 -18.96
N LEU A 68 4.28 -16.81 -19.81
CA LEU A 68 3.81 -16.90 -21.21
C LEU A 68 4.92 -17.31 -22.22
N ALA A 69 6.11 -17.68 -21.75
CA ALA A 69 7.23 -18.09 -22.60
C ALA A 69 7.48 -19.62 -22.63
N MET A 70 6.41 -20.43 -22.52
CA MET A 70 6.43 -21.83 -22.96
C MET A 70 5.88 -21.95 -24.39
#